data_AF-A0A4P5ZI16-F1
#
_entry.id   AF-A0A4P5ZI16-F1
#
_cell.length_a   1.000
_cell.length_b   1.000
_cell.length_c   1.000
_cell.angle_alpha   90.00
_cell.angle_beta   90.00
_cell.angle_gamma   90.00
#
_symmetry.space_group_name_H-M   'P 1'
#
loop_
_entity.id
_entity.type
_entity.pdbx_description
1 polymer ?
#
loop_
_entity_poly.entity_id
_entity_poly.type
_entity_poly.pdbx_seq_one_letter_code
_entity_poly.pdbx_strand_id
1 'polypeptide(L)' 'MDFYSVVLKKSARYWVALCLENGIVAQGDNPEQSMSKLQEAIESFFSFPGGTREPEKSPRC' A
#
# COMPACT_ATOMS: atom_id res chain seq x y z
N MET A 1 1.96 18.78 -2.83
CA MET A 1 1.90 17.50 -3.55
C MET A 1 3.23 16.84 -3.31
N ASP A 2 3.21 15.76 -2.54
CA ASP A 2 4.41 14.98 -2.27
C ASP A 2 4.67 14.04 -3.44
N PHE A 3 5.93 13.95 -3.86
CA PHE A 3 6.35 13.00 -4.88
C PHE A 3 6.74 11.69 -4.21
N TYR A 4 6.08 10.61 -4.61
CA TYR A 4 6.39 9.27 -4.12
C TYR A 4 7.07 8.44 -5.20
N SER A 5 8.14 7.76 -4.83
CA SER A 5 8.84 6.80 -5.67
C SER A 5 8.26 5.43 -5.43
N VAL A 6 7.83 4.77 -6.51
CA VAL A 6 7.18 3.46 -6.43
C VAL A 6 7.96 2.42 -7.19
N VAL A 7 8.26 1.30 -6.52
CA VAL A 7 8.72 0.08 -7.20
C VAL A 7 7.49 -0.72 -7.58
N LEU A 8 7.31 -0.90 -8.89
CA LEU A 8 6.27 -1.74 -9.44
C LEU A 8 6.86 -3.08 -9.87
N LYS A 9 6.29 -4.19 -9.37
CA LYS A 9 6.74 -5.54 -9.71
C LYS A 9 5.56 -6.42 -10.13
N LYS A 10 5.68 -7.04 -11.30
CA LYS A 10 4.80 -8.15 -11.68
C LYS A 10 5.19 -9.41 -10.91
N SER A 11 4.24 -9.99 -10.18
CA SER A 11 4.38 -11.24 -9.45
C SER A 11 3.28 -12.21 -9.88
N ALA A 12 3.66 -13.21 -10.67
CA ALA A 12 2.75 -14.16 -11.31
C ALA A 12 1.60 -13.44 -12.08
N ARG A 13 0.36 -13.56 -11.58
CA ARG A 13 -0.85 -12.95 -12.18
C ARG A 13 -1.15 -11.54 -11.67
N TYR A 14 -0.38 -11.04 -10.72
CA TYR A 14 -0.66 -9.78 -10.03
C TYR A 14 0.50 -8.79 -10.19
N TRP A 15 0.20 -7.55 -9.86
CA TRP A 15 1.11 -6.43 -9.79
C TRP A 15 1.16 -5.91 -8.36
N VAL A 16 2.36 -5.70 -7.85
CA VAL A 16 2.61 -5.19 -6.51
C VAL A 16 3.32 -3.85 -6.64
N ALA A 17 2.76 -2.82 -6.01
CA ALA A 17 3.30 -1.48 -5.94
C ALA A 17 3.77 -1.22 -4.51
N LEU A 18 5.05 -0.88 -4.33
CA LEU A 18 5.67 -0.53 -3.07
C LEU A 18 6.13 0.93 -3.11
N CYS A 19 5.60 1.76 -2.21
CA CYS A 19 6.12 3.12 -2.01
C CYS A 19 7.38 3.06 -1.14
N LEU A 20 8.45 3.70 -1.61
CA LEU A 20 9.76 3.65 -0.96
C LEU A 20 9.85 4.55 0.27
N GLU A 21 9.06 5.61 0.33
CA GLU A 21 9.12 6.62 1.38
C GLU A 21 8.39 6.20 2.66
N ASN A 22 7.24 5.51 2.53
CA ASN A 22 6.39 5.14 3.65
C ASN A 22 6.23 3.61 3.83
N GLY A 23 6.76 2.80 2.90
CA GLY A 23 6.68 1.34 2.95
C GLY A 23 5.28 0.77 2.73
N ILE A 24 4.31 1.58 2.32
CA ILE A 24 2.95 1.11 2.02
C ILE A 24 2.98 0.29 0.73
N VAL A 25 2.27 -0.83 0.76
CA VAL A 25 2.17 -1.78 -0.34
C VAL A 25 0.72 -1.93 -0.77
N ALA A 26 0.50 -1.98 -2.08
CA ALA A 26 -0.77 -2.36 -2.67
C ALA A 26 -0.60 -3.37 -3.80
N GLN A 27 -1.65 -4.12 -4.09
CA GLN A 27 -1.68 -5.16 -5.11
C GLN A 27 -2.86 -4.97 -6.06
N GLY A 28 -2.65 -5.23 -7.35
CA GLY A 28 -3.70 -5.25 -8.35
C GLY A 28 -3.51 -6.28 -9.46
N ASP A 29 -4.53 -6.48 -10.28
CA ASP A 29 -4.52 -7.41 -11.42
C ASP A 29 -3.71 -6.84 -12.61
N ASN A 30 -3.54 -5.52 -12.65
CA ASN A 30 -2.76 -4.78 -13.63
C ASN A 30 -1.98 -3.63 -12.94
N PRO A 31 -0.98 -3.02 -13.61
CA PRO A 31 -0.20 -1.92 -13.08
C PRO A 31 -1.05 -0.77 -12.55
N GLU A 32 -2.05 -0.35 -13.30
CA GLU A 32 -2.88 0.83 -13.03
C GLU A 32 -3.70 0.62 -11.76
N GLN A 33 -4.29 -0.56 -11.60
CA GLN A 33 -5.06 -0.93 -10.41
C GLN A 33 -4.16 -0.99 -9.17
N SER A 34 -2.93 -1.49 -9.30
CA SER A 34 -1.99 -1.52 -8.17
C SER A 34 -1.57 -0.11 -7.73
N MET A 35 -1.40 0.83 -8.68
CA MET A 35 -1.10 2.23 -8.40
C MET A 35 -2.30 2.96 -7.78
N SER A 36 -3.53 2.76 -8.30
CA SER A 36 -4.75 3.35 -7.74
C SER A 36 -4.95 2.94 -6.29
N LYS A 37 -4.83 1.63 -6.00
CA LYS A 37 -4.94 1.10 -4.64
C LYS A 37 -3.81 1.59 -3.73
N LEU A 38 -2.61 1.80 -4.26
CA LEU A 38 -1.50 2.38 -3.48
C LEU A 38 -1.81 3.82 -3.08
N GLN A 39 -2.35 4.61 -4.00
CA GLN A 39 -2.74 5.99 -3.73
C GLN A 39 -3.84 6.07 -2.66
N GLU A 40 -4.88 5.24 -2.77
CA GLU A 40 -5.93 5.13 -1.75
C GLU A 40 -5.38 4.70 -0.38
N ALA A 41 -4.44 3.75 -0.36
CA ALA A 41 -3.81 3.29 0.88
C ALA A 41 -2.97 4.38 1.54
N ILE A 42 -2.21 5.17 0.75
CA ILE A 42 -1.43 6.32 1.23
C ILE A 42 -2.37 7.38 1.80
N GLU A 43 -3.42 7.76 1.06
CA GLU A 43 -4.39 8.75 1.51
C GLU A 43 -5.09 8.29 2.80
N SER A 44 -5.54 7.04 2.85
CA SER A 44 -6.16 6.44 4.04
C SER A 44 -5.21 6.39 5.24
N PHE A 45 -3.91 6.17 5.01
CA PHE A 45 -2.91 6.14 6.08
C PHE A 45 -2.72 7.52 6.71
N PHE A 46 -2.68 8.58 5.90
CA PHE A 46 -2.48 9.95 6.38
C PHE A 46 -3.77 10.68 6.76
N SER A 47 -4.94 10.19 6.34
CA SER A 47 -6.25 10.79 6.63
C SER A 47 -6.67 10.65 8.10
N PHE A 48 -6.04 9.79 8.90
CA PHE A 48 -6.33 9.64 10.33
C PHE A 48 -5.27 10.32 11.22
N PRO A 49 -5.53 11.54 11.76
CA PRO A 49 -4.63 12.19 12.71
C PRO A 49 -4.67 11.60 14.14
N GLY A 50 -5.24 10.41 14.37
CA GLY A 50 -5.47 9.93 15.73
C GLY A 50 -5.99 8.50 15.91
N GLY A 51 -5.40 7.51 15.24
CA GLY A 51 -5.76 6.11 15.46
C GLY A 51 -4.58 5.18 15.25
N THR A 52 -3.87 4.85 16.33
CA THR A 52 -2.99 3.68 16.39
C THR A 52 -3.82 2.48 15.93
N ARG A 53 -3.61 1.99 14.71
CA ARG A 53 -4.10 0.65 14.35
C ARG A 53 -3.28 -0.31 15.20
N GLU A 54 -3.85 -0.80 16.31
CA GLU A 54 -3.24 -1.92 17.01
C GLU A 54 -3.05 -3.05 16.00
N PRO A 55 -1.85 -3.66 15.92
CA PRO A 55 -1.68 -4.83 15.07
C PRO A 55 -2.68 -5.87 15.55
N GLU A 56 -3.61 -6.26 14.67
CA GLU A 56 -4.54 -7.34 14.91
C GLU A 56 -3.71 -8.55 15.36
N LYS A 57 -3.84 -8.94 16.65
CA LYS A 57 -3.07 -10.05 17.21
C LYS A 57 -3.45 -11.29 16.43
N SER A 58 -2.55 -11.72 15.53
CA SER A 58 -2.64 -13.01 14.87
C SER A 58 -2.90 -14.08 15.94
N PRO A 59 -3.96 -14.90 15.82
CA PRO A 59 -4.18 -15.98 16.77
C PRO A 59 -2.97 -16.91 16.64
N ARG A 60 -2.17 -16.99 17.70
CA ARG A 60 -1.10 -17.97 17.82
C ARG A 60 -1.74 -19.36 17.69
N CYS A 61 -1.23 -20.15 16.75
CA CYS A 61 -1.40 -21.60 16.79
C CYS A 61 -0.81 -22.18 18.07
#